data_AF-A0A955P6R2-F1
#
_entry.id   AF-A0A955P6R2-F1
#
_cell.length_a   1.000
_cell.length_b   1.000
_cell.length_c   1.000
_cell.angle_alpha   90.00
_cell.angle_beta   90.00
_cell.angle_gamma   90.00
#
_symmetry.space_group_name_H-M   'P 1'
#
loop_
_entity.id
_entity.type
_entity.pdbx_description
1 polymer ?
#
loop_
_entity_poly.entity_id
_entity_poly.type
_entity_poly.pdbx_seq_one_letter_code
_entity_poly.pdbx_strand_id
1 'polypeptide(L)'
;AMTADYARFIEDYLGEKYREARRLVKEVAPHQLVSFRMQHTGDPTYRGPSMIPYPAEAFVDAVDIFEPEAYGRIGNWERIRPGYFTAAYLRALNPNLPVFWAEIGQSCWSVSEGEATDEGKERVARFYEDFHKMLIGSHANGVAFWWYPGGYRVNEKSDYGVINPDGTDRPVTQVIREWGAKFRESGPVPEPNSWLEIPREWTPGGIVGKYDRVQEQYWNLIDQGNEVGLR
;
A
#
# COMPACT_ATOMS: atom_id res chain seq x y z
N ALA A 1 8.64 25.91 12.63
CA ALA A 1 9.60 25.33 13.59
C ALA A 1 8.94 24.18 14.35
N MET A 2 8.03 24.45 15.30
CA MET A 2 7.43 23.42 16.17
C MET A 2 6.83 22.19 15.48
N THR A 3 6.06 22.35 14.39
CA THR A 3 5.48 21.19 13.66
C THR A 3 6.54 20.30 13.02
N ALA A 4 7.58 20.90 12.45
CA ALA A 4 8.69 20.16 11.85
C ALA A 4 9.53 19.47 12.93
N ASP A 5 9.74 20.12 14.08
CA ASP A 5 10.42 19.54 15.24
C ASP A 5 9.65 18.34 15.79
N TYR A 6 8.33 18.46 15.90
CA TYR A 6 7.46 17.38 16.36
C TYR A 6 7.43 16.21 15.37
N ALA A 7 7.40 16.47 14.06
CA ALA A 7 7.47 15.40 13.05
C ALA A 7 8.78 14.62 13.14
N ARG A 8 9.92 15.32 13.27
CA ARG A 8 11.23 14.69 13.49
C ARG A 8 11.28 13.88 14.78
N PHE A 9 10.72 14.41 15.87
CA PHE A 9 10.60 13.67 17.12
C PHE A 9 9.82 12.36 16.94
N ILE A 10 8.69 12.40 16.22
CA ILE A 10 7.89 11.20 15.94
C ILE A 10 8.68 10.20 15.09
N GLU A 11 9.39 10.66 14.06
CA GLU A 11 10.26 9.83 13.22
C GLU A 11 11.33 9.12 14.07
N ASP A 12 12.05 9.87 14.90
CA ASP A 12 13.12 9.34 15.76
C ASP A 12 12.56 8.36 16.80
N TYR A 13 11.50 8.75 17.49
CA TYR A 13 10.89 7.95 18.55
C TYR A 13 10.34 6.63 18.01
N LEU A 14 9.60 6.66 16.90
CA LEU A 14 9.07 5.44 16.29
C LEU A 14 10.20 4.56 15.75
N GLY A 15 11.17 5.15 15.05
CA GLY A 15 12.31 4.41 14.52
C GLY A 15 13.09 3.69 15.62
N GLU A 16 13.31 4.35 16.77
CA GLU A 16 13.93 3.72 17.94
C GLU A 16 13.13 2.51 18.43
N LYS A 17 11.81 2.66 18.63
CA LYS A 17 10.97 1.57 19.17
C LYS A 17 10.86 0.38 18.21
N TYR A 18 10.73 0.63 16.91
CA TYR A 18 10.65 -0.46 15.93
C TYR A 18 12.01 -1.13 15.70
N ARG A 19 13.13 -0.39 15.75
CA ARG A 19 14.47 -1.01 15.72
C ARG A 19 14.71 -1.90 16.93
N GLU A 20 14.27 -1.48 18.11
CA GLU A 20 14.36 -2.30 19.32
C GLU A 20 13.49 -3.55 19.22
N ALA A 21 12.25 -3.43 18.74
CA ALA A 21 11.39 -4.58 18.50
C ALA A 21 12.02 -5.56 17.50
N ARG A 22 12.58 -5.06 16.39
CA ARG A 22 13.31 -5.90 15.43
C ARG A 22 14.52 -6.58 16.07
N ARG A 23 15.30 -5.87 16.88
CA ARG A 23 16.45 -6.44 17.59
C ARG A 23 16.02 -7.61 18.48
N LEU A 24 14.99 -7.42 19.29
CA LEU A 24 14.45 -8.46 20.18
C LEU A 24 13.95 -9.71 19.41
N VAL A 25 13.28 -9.51 18.28
CA VAL A 25 12.87 -10.65 17.41
C VAL A 25 14.09 -11.38 16.87
N LYS A 26 15.11 -10.65 16.40
CA LYS A 26 16.33 -11.25 15.83
C LYS A 26 17.20 -11.96 16.87
N GLU A 27 17.12 -11.60 18.15
CA GLU A 27 17.82 -12.32 19.23
C GLU A 27 17.33 -13.77 19.37
N VAL A 28 16.03 -14.01 19.15
CA VAL A 28 15.44 -15.35 19.26
C VAL A 28 15.27 -16.05 17.91
N ALA A 29 15.16 -15.28 16.83
CA ALA A 29 14.92 -15.77 15.48
C ALA A 29 15.77 -14.97 14.45
N PRO A 30 17.09 -15.23 14.34
CA PRO A 30 18.02 -14.39 13.59
C PRO A 30 17.73 -14.33 12.08
N HIS A 31 17.04 -15.33 11.53
CA HIS A 31 16.69 -15.40 10.11
C HIS A 31 15.25 -14.97 9.79
N GLN A 32 14.43 -14.65 10.80
CA GLN A 32 13.03 -14.26 10.60
C GLN A 32 12.96 -12.84 10.02
N LEU A 33 12.30 -12.63 8.88
CA LEU A 33 12.02 -11.28 8.37
C LEU A 33 11.04 -10.57 9.31
N VAL A 34 11.30 -9.29 9.57
CA VAL A 34 10.51 -8.46 10.50
C VAL A 34 9.91 -7.27 9.76
N SER A 35 8.60 -7.14 9.86
CA SER A 35 7.85 -5.95 9.47
C SER A 35 6.57 -5.85 10.30
N PHE A 36 5.70 -4.91 9.94
CA PHE A 36 4.38 -4.72 10.53
C PHE A 36 3.47 -4.04 9.51
N ARG A 37 2.17 -4.25 9.64
CA ARG A 37 1.17 -3.54 8.85
C ARG A 37 1.23 -2.03 9.05
N MET A 38 1.60 -1.29 8.02
CA MET A 38 1.95 0.13 8.12
C MET A 38 0.78 1.09 7.87
N GLN A 39 -0.48 0.62 7.89
CA GLN A 39 -1.65 1.47 7.64
C GLN A 39 -1.48 2.34 6.37
N HIS A 40 -1.76 3.65 6.45
CA HIS A 40 -1.64 4.60 5.35
C HIS A 40 -0.21 5.11 5.10
N THR A 41 0.82 4.40 5.58
CA THR A 41 2.22 4.80 5.36
C THR A 41 2.53 4.88 3.88
N GLY A 42 3.10 6.00 3.45
CA GLY A 42 3.39 6.24 2.05
C GLY A 42 2.18 6.56 1.19
N ASP A 43 0.97 6.75 1.74
CA ASP A 43 -0.20 7.16 0.96
C ASP A 43 -0.16 8.68 0.67
N PRO A 44 0.10 9.10 -0.59
CA PRO A 44 0.25 10.51 -0.90
C PRO A 44 -1.10 11.25 -1.04
N THR A 45 -2.23 10.55 -0.95
CA THR A 45 -3.57 11.14 -1.05
C THR A 45 -4.36 11.09 0.26
N TYR A 46 -3.74 10.61 1.34
CA TYR A 46 -4.38 10.55 2.65
C TYR A 46 -4.45 11.95 3.29
N ARG A 47 -5.66 12.50 3.37
CA ARG A 47 -5.95 13.80 4.03
C ARG A 47 -6.92 13.67 5.21
N GLY A 48 -7.03 12.47 5.78
CA GLY A 48 -7.99 12.18 6.84
C GLY A 48 -7.67 12.95 8.13
N PRO A 49 -8.67 13.48 8.84
CA PRO A 49 -8.45 14.25 10.07
C PRO A 49 -8.22 13.36 11.32
N SER A 50 -8.44 12.06 11.21
CA SER A 50 -8.57 11.15 12.37
C SER A 50 -7.29 10.44 12.77
N MET A 51 -6.24 10.45 11.94
CA MET A 51 -4.98 9.79 12.24
C MET A 51 -3.83 10.44 11.46
N ILE A 52 -2.64 10.37 12.04
CA ILE A 52 -1.39 10.72 11.36
C ILE A 52 -0.80 9.41 10.86
N PRO A 53 -0.66 9.20 9.54
CA PRO A 53 0.02 8.02 9.02
C PRO A 53 1.44 7.92 9.58
N TYR A 54 1.94 6.70 9.78
CA TYR A 54 3.32 6.56 10.19
C TYR A 54 4.27 7.12 9.12
N PRO A 55 5.35 7.82 9.51
CA PRO A 55 6.35 8.29 8.57
C PRO A 55 7.22 7.11 8.11
N ALA A 56 7.26 6.85 6.80
CA ALA A 56 8.03 5.74 6.25
C ALA A 56 9.53 5.87 6.54
N GLU A 57 10.02 7.10 6.61
CA GLU A 57 11.39 7.48 6.98
C GLU A 57 11.84 6.85 8.30
N ALA A 58 10.93 6.70 9.27
CA ALA A 58 11.26 6.12 10.57
C ALA A 58 11.67 4.65 10.48
N PHE A 59 11.27 3.93 9.42
CA PHE A 59 11.35 2.48 9.36
C PHE A 59 12.41 1.94 8.41
N VAL A 60 13.14 2.80 7.69
CA VAL A 60 14.14 2.38 6.69
C VAL A 60 15.20 1.39 7.21
N ASP A 61 15.51 1.46 8.52
CA ASP A 61 16.44 0.58 9.23
C ASP A 61 15.75 -0.31 10.29
N ALA A 62 14.43 -0.23 10.39
CA ALA A 62 13.63 -0.90 11.43
C ALA A 62 12.87 -2.13 10.91
N VAL A 63 12.76 -2.30 9.60
CA VAL A 63 12.06 -3.42 8.96
C VAL A 63 12.91 -4.06 7.87
N ASP A 64 12.55 -5.28 7.48
CA ASP A 64 13.16 -5.98 6.36
C ASP A 64 12.31 -5.86 5.06
N ILE A 65 11.06 -5.41 5.17
CA ILE A 65 10.08 -5.22 4.08
C ILE A 65 9.17 -4.03 4.44
N PHE A 66 8.82 -3.18 3.48
CA PHE A 66 7.74 -2.21 3.66
C PHE A 66 6.38 -2.85 3.44
N GLU A 67 5.46 -2.65 4.40
CA GLU A 67 4.15 -3.30 4.44
C GLU A 67 2.97 -2.30 4.47
N PRO A 68 2.82 -1.38 3.48
CA PRO A 68 1.71 -0.45 3.46
C PRO A 68 0.36 -1.16 3.25
N GLU A 69 -0.70 -0.56 3.79
CA GLU A 69 -2.09 -0.98 3.55
C GLU A 69 -2.73 -0.05 2.51
N ALA A 70 -3.72 -0.55 1.76
CA ALA A 70 -4.36 0.22 0.69
C ALA A 70 -5.82 0.61 0.98
N TYR A 71 -6.26 0.62 2.24
CA TYR A 71 -7.62 1.09 2.59
C TYR A 71 -7.89 2.56 2.22
N GLY A 72 -6.84 3.38 2.09
CA GLY A 72 -6.95 4.74 1.56
C GLY A 72 -7.28 4.80 0.06
N ARG A 73 -7.20 3.65 -0.63
CA ARG A 73 -7.28 3.52 -2.09
C ARG A 73 -8.57 2.89 -2.62
N ILE A 74 -9.53 2.55 -1.74
CA ILE A 74 -10.80 1.98 -2.17
C ILE A 74 -11.54 2.99 -3.07
N GLY A 75 -11.80 2.60 -4.31
CA GLY A 75 -12.44 3.48 -5.30
C GLY A 75 -12.15 3.04 -6.73
N ASN A 76 -12.22 4.01 -7.65
CA ASN A 76 -11.89 3.82 -9.05
C ASN A 76 -10.36 3.94 -9.29
N TRP A 77 -9.95 3.78 -10.54
CA TRP A 77 -8.55 3.90 -10.96
C TRP A 77 -7.84 5.16 -10.45
N GLU A 78 -8.49 6.34 -10.47
CA GLU A 78 -7.88 7.59 -9.97
C GLU A 78 -7.56 7.55 -8.48
N ARG A 79 -8.29 6.75 -7.71
CA ARG A 79 -8.02 6.52 -6.28
C ARG A 79 -6.91 5.49 -6.05
N ILE A 80 -6.77 4.53 -6.97
CA ILE A 80 -5.84 3.40 -6.89
C ILE A 80 -4.45 3.78 -7.42
N ARG A 81 -4.38 4.43 -8.58
CA ARG A 81 -3.14 4.75 -9.29
C ARG A 81 -2.08 5.46 -8.44
N PRO A 82 -2.38 6.34 -7.46
CA PRO A 82 -1.35 6.91 -6.59
C PRO A 82 -0.53 5.89 -5.78
N GLY A 83 -0.93 4.62 -5.74
CA GLY A 83 -0.09 3.51 -5.28
C GLY A 83 1.25 3.38 -6.02
N TYR A 84 1.34 3.82 -7.30
CA TYR A 84 2.61 3.95 -8.01
C TYR A 84 3.60 4.84 -7.26
N PHE A 85 3.12 6.02 -6.86
CA PHE A 85 3.95 6.98 -6.12
C PHE A 85 4.31 6.44 -4.74
N THR A 86 3.41 5.71 -4.06
CA THR A 86 3.75 5.02 -2.80
C THR A 86 4.93 4.07 -2.98
N ALA A 87 4.90 3.20 -3.99
CA ALA A 87 5.98 2.25 -4.22
C ALA A 87 7.29 2.97 -4.58
N ALA A 88 7.23 3.97 -5.47
CA ALA A 88 8.40 4.76 -5.85
C ALA A 88 9.00 5.52 -4.66
N TYR A 89 8.16 6.08 -3.79
CA TYR A 89 8.58 6.77 -2.58
C TYR A 89 9.28 5.85 -1.59
N LEU A 90 8.70 4.68 -1.31
CA LEU A 90 9.31 3.71 -0.39
C LEU A 90 10.67 3.20 -0.91
N ARG A 91 10.80 2.99 -2.23
CA ARG A 91 12.09 2.63 -2.85
C ARG A 91 13.10 3.76 -2.81
N ALA A 92 12.67 5.02 -2.93
CA ALA A 92 13.57 6.16 -2.80
C ALA A 92 14.13 6.30 -1.37
N LEU A 93 13.36 5.88 -0.36
CA LEU A 93 13.83 5.84 1.02
C LEU A 93 14.82 4.70 1.27
N ASN A 94 14.54 3.50 0.76
CA ASN A 94 15.49 2.39 0.79
C ASN A 94 15.26 1.43 -0.40
N PRO A 95 16.13 1.43 -1.43
CA PRO A 95 15.93 0.63 -2.63
C PRO A 95 16.15 -0.87 -2.39
N ASN A 96 16.72 -1.25 -1.26
CA ASN A 96 17.00 -2.65 -0.92
C ASN A 96 15.80 -3.35 -0.25
N LEU A 97 14.77 -2.61 0.17
CA LEU A 97 13.61 -3.18 0.85
C LEU A 97 12.48 -3.46 -0.15
N PRO A 98 11.88 -4.67 -0.12
CA PRO A 98 10.68 -4.96 -0.90
C PRO A 98 9.49 -4.09 -0.45
N VAL A 99 8.59 -3.79 -1.40
CA VAL A 99 7.29 -3.19 -1.13
C VAL A 99 6.20 -4.26 -1.24
N PHE A 100 5.66 -4.70 -0.11
CA PHE A 100 4.61 -5.70 -0.02
C PHE A 100 3.31 -5.06 0.48
N TRP A 101 2.24 -5.08 -0.32
CA TRP A 101 0.96 -4.51 0.12
C TRP A 101 0.26 -5.45 1.11
N ALA A 102 0.44 -5.20 2.40
CA ALA A 102 0.10 -6.16 3.45
C ALA A 102 -1.40 -6.32 3.70
N GLU A 103 -2.19 -5.30 3.39
CA GLU A 103 -3.64 -5.41 3.51
C GLU A 103 -4.39 -4.55 2.51
N ILE A 104 -5.25 -5.22 1.75
CA ILE A 104 -6.17 -4.56 0.83
C ILE A 104 -7.41 -5.39 0.58
N GLY A 105 -8.56 -4.72 0.48
CA GLY A 105 -9.80 -5.31 0.03
C GLY A 105 -10.92 -4.27 0.02
N GLN A 106 -12.09 -4.69 -0.44
CA GLN A 106 -13.30 -3.88 -0.40
C GLN A 106 -14.48 -4.76 0.05
N SER A 107 -15.33 -4.21 0.92
CA SER A 107 -16.54 -4.93 1.35
C SER A 107 -17.57 -5.00 0.22
N CYS A 108 -18.11 -6.20 -0.01
CA CYS A 108 -19.30 -6.41 -0.86
C CYS A 108 -20.61 -6.40 -0.04
N TRP A 109 -20.54 -6.32 1.29
CA TRP A 109 -21.72 -6.28 2.16
C TRP A 109 -22.56 -5.01 1.96
N SER A 110 -23.85 -5.19 1.77
CA SER A 110 -24.84 -4.12 1.80
C SER A 110 -25.54 -4.09 3.16
N VAL A 111 -25.48 -2.95 3.84
CA VAL A 111 -26.20 -2.76 5.11
C VAL A 111 -27.72 -2.67 4.88
N SER A 112 -28.18 -2.13 3.75
CA SER A 112 -29.62 -2.03 3.45
C SER A 112 -30.24 -3.39 3.17
N GLU A 113 -29.53 -4.23 2.42
CA GLU A 113 -30.03 -5.55 2.03
C GLU A 113 -29.71 -6.61 3.10
N GLY A 114 -28.75 -6.33 4.00
CA GLY A 114 -28.31 -7.30 5.00
C GLY A 114 -27.61 -8.52 4.39
N GLU A 115 -26.97 -8.34 3.24
CA GLU A 115 -26.26 -9.41 2.52
C GLU A 115 -25.14 -8.89 1.61
N ALA A 116 -24.30 -9.80 1.12
CA ALA A 116 -23.33 -9.53 0.06
C ALA A 116 -24.00 -9.66 -1.31
N THR A 117 -24.36 -8.53 -1.91
CA THR A 117 -25.07 -8.50 -3.20
C THR A 117 -24.15 -8.87 -4.36
N ASP A 118 -24.72 -9.38 -5.45
CA ASP A 118 -23.94 -9.72 -6.65
C ASP A 118 -23.30 -8.47 -7.28
N GLU A 119 -24.01 -7.34 -7.30
CA GLU A 119 -23.44 -6.05 -7.70
C GLU A 119 -22.25 -5.66 -6.82
N GLY A 120 -22.35 -5.89 -5.51
CA GLY A 120 -21.27 -5.67 -4.55
C GLY A 120 -20.04 -6.53 -4.87
N LYS A 121 -20.24 -7.82 -5.16
CA LYS A 121 -19.15 -8.76 -5.54
C LYS A 121 -18.49 -8.35 -6.85
N GLU A 122 -19.26 -7.93 -7.85
CA GLU A 122 -18.75 -7.46 -9.13
C GLU A 122 -17.97 -6.14 -9.00
N ARG A 123 -18.42 -5.23 -8.13
CA ARG A 123 -17.67 -4.02 -7.79
C ARG A 123 -16.31 -4.36 -7.17
N VAL A 124 -16.27 -5.31 -6.25
CA VAL A 124 -15.02 -5.79 -5.64
C VAL A 124 -14.11 -6.42 -6.70
N ALA A 125 -14.65 -7.20 -7.64
CA ALA A 125 -13.85 -7.77 -8.73
C ALA A 125 -13.16 -6.70 -9.58
N ARG A 126 -13.90 -5.66 -10.00
CA ARG A 126 -13.33 -4.51 -10.75
C ARG A 126 -12.25 -3.78 -9.95
N PHE A 127 -12.49 -3.57 -8.65
CA PHE A 127 -11.50 -2.97 -7.76
C PHE A 127 -10.20 -3.79 -7.72
N TYR A 128 -10.29 -5.12 -7.64
CA TYR A 128 -9.11 -5.99 -7.64
C TYR A 128 -8.40 -5.98 -8.98
N GLU A 129 -9.12 -5.91 -10.10
CA GLU A 129 -8.50 -5.80 -11.42
C GLU A 129 -7.63 -4.54 -11.51
N ASP A 130 -8.20 -3.38 -11.17
CA ASP A 130 -7.47 -2.12 -11.16
C ASP A 130 -6.32 -2.12 -10.15
N PHE A 131 -6.51 -2.76 -8.99
CA PHE A 131 -5.43 -2.88 -8.02
C PHE A 131 -4.27 -3.75 -8.55
N HIS A 132 -4.55 -4.84 -9.27
CA HIS A 132 -3.49 -5.63 -9.90
C HIS A 132 -2.76 -4.87 -11.01
N LYS A 133 -3.45 -4.03 -11.80
CA LYS A 133 -2.78 -3.12 -12.75
C LYS A 133 -1.78 -2.22 -12.02
N MET A 134 -2.17 -1.67 -10.87
CA MET A 134 -1.28 -0.87 -10.03
C MET A 134 -0.12 -1.68 -9.47
N LEU A 135 -0.35 -2.89 -8.96
CA LEU A 135 0.71 -3.75 -8.45
C LEU A 135 1.78 -4.03 -9.52
N ILE A 136 1.34 -4.39 -10.73
CA ILE A 136 2.24 -4.70 -11.85
C ILE A 136 3.00 -3.44 -12.28
N GLY A 137 2.31 -2.35 -12.58
CA GLY A 137 3.00 -1.17 -13.12
C GLY A 137 3.79 -0.38 -12.08
N SER A 138 3.51 -0.54 -10.79
CA SER A 138 4.38 -0.02 -9.72
C SER A 138 5.52 -0.97 -9.36
N HIS A 139 5.59 -2.16 -9.98
CA HIS A 139 6.56 -3.22 -9.71
C HIS A 139 6.56 -3.71 -8.25
N ALA A 140 5.41 -3.69 -7.59
CA ALA A 140 5.29 -4.11 -6.20
C ALA A 140 5.79 -5.56 -6.01
N ASN A 141 6.36 -5.87 -4.84
CA ASN A 141 6.97 -7.18 -4.59
C ASN A 141 5.98 -8.22 -4.06
N GLY A 142 4.78 -7.81 -3.65
CA GLY A 142 3.73 -8.72 -3.26
C GLY A 142 2.48 -8.01 -2.73
N VAL A 143 1.46 -8.81 -2.44
CA VAL A 143 0.19 -8.36 -1.88
C VAL A 143 -0.44 -9.47 -1.04
N ALA A 144 -1.10 -9.10 0.05
CA ALA A 144 -2.05 -9.93 0.78
C ALA A 144 -3.44 -9.30 0.77
N PHE A 145 -4.41 -10.05 0.24
CA PHE A 145 -5.79 -9.61 0.15
C PHE A 145 -6.57 -9.94 1.43
N TRP A 146 -7.22 -8.94 2.00
CA TRP A 146 -8.23 -9.12 3.04
C TRP A 146 -9.55 -9.49 2.36
N TRP A 147 -10.13 -10.67 2.58
CA TRP A 147 -9.73 -11.74 3.52
C TRP A 147 -10.15 -13.12 3.01
N TYR A 148 -9.69 -14.20 3.67
CA TYR A 148 -10.05 -15.58 3.35
C TYR A 148 -10.67 -16.29 4.58
N PRO A 149 -11.88 -16.87 4.50
CA PRO A 149 -12.89 -16.78 3.44
C PRO A 149 -13.80 -15.53 3.61
N GLY A 150 -14.83 -15.42 2.78
CA GLY A 150 -15.91 -14.44 2.94
C GLY A 150 -16.99 -14.80 3.94
N GLY A 151 -18.03 -13.97 3.95
CA GLY A 151 -19.15 -14.03 4.89
C GLY A 151 -19.24 -12.81 5.78
N TYR A 152 -20.37 -12.67 6.47
CA TYR A 152 -20.63 -11.52 7.33
C TYR A 152 -19.74 -11.52 8.57
N ARG A 153 -18.98 -10.44 8.76
CA ARG A 153 -18.16 -10.23 9.95
C ARG A 153 -18.87 -9.29 10.91
N VAL A 154 -19.33 -9.84 12.03
CA VAL A 154 -20.18 -9.13 13.01
C VAL A 154 -19.55 -7.85 13.55
N ASN A 155 -18.25 -7.88 13.89
CA ASN A 155 -17.56 -6.74 14.51
C ASN A 155 -17.34 -5.58 13.53
N GLU A 156 -17.18 -5.88 12.25
CA GLU A 156 -16.89 -4.89 11.20
C GLU A 156 -18.11 -4.56 10.34
N LYS A 157 -19.18 -5.36 10.46
CA LYS A 157 -20.39 -5.30 9.64
C LYS A 157 -20.08 -5.30 8.14
N SER A 158 -19.18 -6.20 7.74
CA SER A 158 -18.56 -6.23 6.41
C SER A 158 -18.42 -7.66 5.87
N ASP A 159 -18.17 -7.78 4.55
CA ASP A 159 -17.73 -9.02 3.89
C ASP A 159 -16.66 -8.67 2.85
N TYR A 160 -15.40 -8.96 3.17
CA TYR A 160 -14.23 -8.70 2.33
C TYR A 160 -13.72 -9.97 1.61
N GLY A 161 -14.45 -11.08 1.71
CA GLY A 161 -13.96 -12.39 1.30
C GLY A 161 -13.55 -12.51 -0.16
N VAL A 162 -12.39 -13.10 -0.41
CA VAL A 162 -11.93 -13.43 -1.77
C VAL A 162 -12.53 -14.72 -2.32
N ILE A 163 -13.17 -15.56 -1.48
CA ILE A 163 -13.94 -16.76 -1.86
C ILE A 163 -15.23 -16.84 -1.02
N ASN A 164 -16.20 -17.67 -1.44
CA ASN A 164 -17.39 -17.93 -0.65
C ASN A 164 -17.10 -18.77 0.61
N PRO A 165 -17.95 -18.71 1.65
CA PRO A 165 -17.79 -19.52 2.87
C PRO A 165 -17.75 -21.03 2.63
N ASP A 166 -18.38 -21.51 1.55
CA ASP A 166 -18.43 -22.92 1.15
C ASP A 166 -17.23 -23.35 0.30
N GLY A 167 -16.25 -22.47 0.06
CA GLY A 167 -15.07 -22.75 -0.76
C GLY A 167 -15.24 -22.46 -2.25
N THR A 168 -16.45 -22.11 -2.71
CA THR A 168 -16.69 -21.80 -4.12
C THR A 168 -16.15 -20.42 -4.51
N ASP A 169 -15.96 -20.23 -5.82
CA ASP A 169 -15.44 -18.99 -6.37
C ASP A 169 -16.41 -17.81 -6.24
N ARG A 170 -15.83 -16.64 -6.06
CA ARG A 170 -16.45 -15.33 -6.26
C ARG A 170 -15.91 -14.71 -7.56
N PRO A 171 -16.58 -13.68 -8.11
CA PRO A 171 -16.02 -12.90 -9.22
C PRO A 171 -14.58 -12.43 -8.96
N VAL A 172 -14.30 -11.96 -7.74
CA VAL A 172 -12.94 -11.55 -7.33
C VAL A 172 -11.93 -12.70 -7.32
N THR A 173 -12.35 -13.95 -7.05
CA THR A 173 -11.46 -15.12 -7.10
C THR A 173 -10.90 -15.32 -8.50
N GLN A 174 -11.75 -15.14 -9.52
CA GLN A 174 -11.37 -15.28 -10.93
C GLN A 174 -10.34 -14.23 -11.31
N VAL A 175 -10.56 -12.97 -10.89
CA VAL A 175 -9.61 -11.87 -11.08
C VAL A 175 -8.26 -12.18 -10.45
N ILE A 176 -8.22 -12.64 -9.19
CA ILE A 176 -6.97 -12.99 -8.51
C ILE A 176 -6.21 -14.11 -9.24
N ARG A 177 -6.91 -15.12 -9.78
CA ARG A 177 -6.23 -16.20 -10.52
C ARG A 177 -5.64 -15.73 -11.84
N GLU A 178 -6.38 -14.92 -12.58
CA GLU A 178 -5.90 -14.37 -13.86
C GLU A 178 -4.75 -13.39 -13.63
N TRP A 179 -4.97 -12.38 -12.80
CA TRP A 179 -4.01 -11.30 -12.60
C TRP A 179 -2.86 -11.68 -11.68
N GLY A 180 -3.06 -12.60 -10.75
CA GLY A 180 -2.00 -13.13 -9.90
C GLY A 180 -0.94 -13.88 -10.72
N ALA A 181 -1.34 -14.57 -11.78
CA ALA A 181 -0.40 -15.17 -12.73
C ALA A 181 0.43 -14.09 -13.46
N LYS A 182 -0.24 -13.07 -14.01
CA LYS A 182 0.42 -11.92 -14.67
C LYS A 182 1.35 -11.17 -13.72
N PHE A 183 0.95 -11.00 -12.47
CA PHE A 183 1.75 -10.32 -11.45
C PHE A 183 2.98 -11.14 -11.05
N ARG A 184 2.86 -12.46 -10.89
CA ARG A 184 4.02 -13.33 -10.65
C ARG A 184 5.00 -13.34 -11.83
N GLU A 185 4.50 -13.15 -13.05
CA GLU A 185 5.30 -13.06 -14.27
C GLU A 185 5.84 -11.63 -14.51
N SER A 186 5.41 -10.64 -13.74
CA SER A 186 6.00 -9.31 -13.77
C SER A 186 7.45 -9.40 -13.31
N GLY A 187 8.35 -8.86 -14.14
CA GLY A 187 9.80 -8.99 -13.96
C GLY A 187 10.32 -8.17 -12.76
N PRO A 188 11.66 -8.08 -12.61
CA PRO A 188 12.24 -7.21 -11.60
C PRO A 188 11.90 -5.73 -11.86
N VAL A 189 12.00 -4.91 -10.82
CA VAL A 189 11.89 -3.45 -10.93
C VAL A 189 12.91 -2.94 -11.95
N PRO A 190 12.50 -2.25 -13.02
CA PRO A 190 13.41 -1.69 -13.99
C PRO A 190 14.16 -0.48 -13.42
N GLU A 191 15.35 -0.20 -13.96
CA GLU A 191 16.10 1.01 -13.63
C GLU A 191 15.34 2.26 -14.11
N PRO A 192 15.16 3.28 -13.26
CA PRO A 192 14.49 4.51 -13.67
C PRO A 192 15.21 5.21 -14.81
N ASN A 193 14.45 5.57 -15.85
CA ASN A 193 14.94 6.37 -16.97
C ASN A 193 14.59 7.87 -16.83
N SER A 194 13.75 8.21 -15.85
CA SER A 194 13.38 9.57 -15.48
C SER A 194 13.42 9.74 -13.97
N TRP A 195 13.87 10.90 -13.50
CA TRP A 195 14.02 11.20 -12.07
C TRP A 195 13.26 12.46 -11.68
N LEU A 196 12.59 12.40 -10.54
CA LEU A 196 11.99 13.56 -9.88
C LEU A 196 12.64 13.79 -8.52
N GLU A 197 13.02 15.04 -8.29
CA GLU A 197 13.54 15.47 -7.00
C GLU A 197 12.38 15.63 -6.02
N ILE A 198 12.49 14.97 -4.86
CA ILE A 198 11.56 15.18 -3.76
C ILE A 198 12.30 15.78 -2.55
N PRO A 199 11.69 16.72 -1.81
CA PRO A 199 12.31 17.26 -0.60
C PRO A 199 12.65 16.15 0.40
N ARG A 200 13.90 16.12 0.86
CA ARG A 200 14.33 15.20 1.93
C ARG A 200 13.90 15.71 3.29
N GLU A 201 13.90 17.02 3.45
CA GLU A 201 13.42 17.70 4.63
C GLU A 201 11.91 17.55 4.81
N TRP A 202 11.46 17.76 6.05
CA TRP A 202 10.06 17.80 6.37
C TRP A 202 9.34 18.85 5.49
N THR A 203 8.26 18.42 4.86
CA THR A 203 7.36 19.26 4.07
C THR A 203 6.02 19.39 4.79
N PRO A 204 5.37 20.57 4.79
CA PRO A 204 4.01 20.69 5.29
C PRO A 204 3.08 19.64 4.66
N GLY A 205 2.41 18.85 5.50
CA GLY A 205 1.58 17.74 5.04
C GLY A 205 2.34 16.42 4.77
N GLY A 206 3.64 16.35 5.08
CA GLY A 206 4.44 15.14 4.91
C GLY A 206 4.50 14.69 3.44
N ILE A 207 4.31 13.39 3.21
CA ILE A 207 4.29 12.81 1.86
C ILE A 207 3.24 13.43 0.94
N VAL A 208 2.08 13.83 1.47
CA VAL A 208 1.02 14.49 0.68
C VAL A 208 1.55 15.81 0.12
N GLY A 209 2.26 16.58 0.95
CA GLY A 209 2.90 17.82 0.51
C GLY A 209 4.04 17.59 -0.48
N LYS A 210 4.81 16.51 -0.32
CA LYS A 210 5.84 16.10 -1.30
C LYS A 210 5.19 15.74 -2.66
N TYR A 211 4.12 14.95 -2.64
CA TYR A 211 3.37 14.53 -3.82
C TYR A 211 2.68 15.71 -4.52
N ASP A 212 2.04 16.61 -3.76
CA ASP A 212 1.36 17.78 -4.33
C ASP A 212 2.28 18.64 -5.20
N ARG A 213 3.58 18.69 -4.87
CA ARG A 213 4.60 19.42 -5.64
C ARG A 213 4.97 18.75 -6.96
N VAL A 214 4.88 17.42 -7.05
CA VAL A 214 5.47 16.66 -8.18
C VAL A 214 4.45 15.82 -8.96
N GLN A 215 3.21 15.68 -8.48
CA GLN A 215 2.23 14.74 -9.04
C GLN A 215 1.95 14.97 -10.53
N GLU A 216 1.86 16.22 -10.98
CA GLU A 216 1.60 16.53 -12.39
C GLU A 216 2.75 16.03 -13.28
N GLN A 217 3.99 16.35 -12.91
CA GLN A 217 5.16 15.90 -13.64
C GLN A 217 5.34 14.37 -13.55
N TYR A 218 5.07 13.77 -12.39
CA TYR A 218 5.12 12.33 -12.18
C TYR A 218 4.19 11.61 -13.16
N TRP A 219 2.93 12.02 -13.24
CA TRP A 219 1.97 11.39 -14.14
C TRP A 219 2.24 11.68 -15.61
N ASN A 220 2.70 12.88 -15.96
CA ASN A 220 3.12 13.17 -17.33
C ASN A 220 4.24 12.24 -17.81
N LEU A 221 5.20 11.91 -16.94
CA LEU A 221 6.28 10.99 -17.27
C LEU A 221 5.78 9.54 -17.40
N ILE A 222 4.91 9.09 -16.49
CA ILE A 222 4.29 7.76 -16.54
C ILE A 222 3.46 7.60 -17.82
N ASP A 223 2.67 8.60 -18.19
CA ASP A 223 1.83 8.58 -19.41
C ASP A 223 2.66 8.56 -20.70
N GLN A 224 3.92 9.03 -20.65
CA GLN A 224 4.90 8.91 -21.72
C GLN A 224 5.62 7.55 -21.76
N GLY A 225 5.30 6.64 -20.82
CA GLY A 225 5.91 5.31 -20.71
C GLY A 225 7.28 5.31 -20.02
N ASN A 226 7.60 6.33 -19.21
CA ASN A 226 8.85 6.37 -18.45
C ASN A 226 8.76 5.53 -17.18
N GLU A 227 9.89 4.95 -16.78
CA GLU A 227 10.10 4.38 -15.46
C GLU A 227 10.62 5.49 -14.54
N VAL A 228 9.77 5.96 -13.63
CA VAL A 228 10.02 7.16 -12.83
C VAL A 228 10.56 6.82 -11.44
N GLY A 229 11.77 7.27 -11.15
CA GLY A 229 12.41 7.21 -9.84
C GLY A 229 12.26 8.53 -9.07
N LEU A 230 12.31 8.47 -7.74
CA LEU A 230 12.35 9.63 -6.86
C LEU A 230 13.70 9.67 -6.12
N ARG A 231 14.27 10.85 -5.86
CA ARG A 231 15.55 10.99 -5.13
C ARG A 231 15.66 12.27 -4.30
#